data_AF-A0A1C3RH87-F1
#
_entry.id   AF-A0A1C3RH87-F1
#
_cell.length_a   1.000
_cell.length_b   1.000
_cell.length_c   1.000
_cell.angle_alpha   90.00
_cell.angle_beta   90.00
_cell.angle_gamma   90.00
#
_symmetry.space_group_name_H-M   'P 1'
#
loop_
_entity.id
_entity.type
_entity.pdbx_description
1 polymer ?
#
loop_
_entity_poly.entity_id
_entity_poly.type
_entity_poly.pdbx_seq_one_letter_code
_entity_poly.pdbx_strand_id
1 'polypeptide(L)'
;MITINEVYDFLRKHQIVQSQEDFSSRFLRKSPRYYSMVKASDHETSIEAMNTLAARLVQIADGVEMVKNKNPLSDEAKRYSKRLSEYILMKSLQRQPNTHSKEVQNFI
;
A
#
# COMPACT_ATOMS: atom_id res chain seq x y z
N MET A 1 4.87 10.53 -5.75
CA MET A 1 4.51 9.78 -4.52
C MET A 1 3.29 8.93 -4.88
N ILE A 2 3.34 7.61 -4.69
CA ILE A 2 2.17 6.76 -4.98
C ILE A 2 1.05 7.10 -4.00
N THR A 3 -0.17 7.26 -4.51
CA THR A 3 -1.34 7.50 -3.65
C THR A 3 -2.24 6.29 -3.64
N ILE A 4 -2.98 6.11 -2.54
CA ILE A 4 -3.99 5.08 -2.43
C ILE A 4 -5.13 5.27 -3.46
N ASN A 5 -5.33 6.51 -3.93
CA ASN A 5 -6.26 6.83 -5.01
C ASN A 5 -5.80 6.25 -6.35
N GLU A 6 -4.52 6.36 -6.69
CA GLU A 6 -3.96 5.75 -7.92
C GLU A 6 -4.21 4.23 -7.94
N VAL A 7 -4.01 3.56 -6.80
CA VAL A 7 -4.23 2.11 -6.69
C VAL A 7 -5.72 1.76 -6.78
N TYR A 8 -6.60 2.54 -6.15
CA TYR A 8 -8.04 2.35 -6.27
C TYR A 8 -8.51 2.49 -7.73
N ASP A 9 -8.09 3.55 -8.42
CA ASP A 9 -8.49 3.82 -9.80
C ASP A 9 -7.99 2.73 -10.75
N PHE A 10 -6.77 2.22 -10.54
CA PHE A 10 -6.25 1.04 -11.24
C PHE A 10 -7.14 -0.19 -11.03
N LEU A 11 -7.40 -0.57 -9.77
CA LEU A 11 -8.22 -1.75 -9.47
C LEU A 11 -9.65 -1.60 -9.98
N ARG A 12 -10.20 -0.38 -9.97
CA ARG A 12 -11.54 -0.08 -10.48
C ARG A 12 -11.59 -0.17 -12.00
N LYS A 13 -10.60 0.37 -12.71
CA LYS A 13 -10.46 0.31 -14.17
C LYS A 13 -10.43 -1.13 -14.67
N HIS A 14 -9.77 -2.03 -13.92
CA HIS A 14 -9.70 -3.45 -14.23
C HIS A 14 -10.86 -4.28 -13.65
N GLN A 15 -11.90 -3.63 -13.11
CA GLN A 15 -13.10 -4.27 -12.54
C GLN A 15 -12.80 -5.25 -11.39
N ILE A 16 -11.64 -5.13 -10.75
CA ILE A 16 -11.24 -5.96 -9.60
C ILE A 16 -11.95 -5.48 -8.34
N VAL A 17 -12.12 -4.17 -8.22
CA VAL A 17 -12.87 -3.52 -7.14
C VAL A 17 -14.19 -3.01 -7.69
N GLN A 18 -15.28 -3.24 -6.94
CA GLN A 18 -16.62 -2.79 -7.36
C GLN A 18 -17.03 -1.44 -6.76
N SER A 19 -16.53 -1.12 -5.57
CA SER A 19 -16.87 0.10 -4.85
C SER A 19 -15.75 0.54 -3.89
N GLN A 20 -15.86 1.76 -3.36
CA GLN A 20 -14.96 2.26 -2.31
C GLN A 20 -15.02 1.44 -1.02
N GLU A 21 -16.19 0.90 -0.70
CA GLU A 21 -16.40 0.01 0.44
C GLU A 21 -15.72 -1.35 0.25
N ASP A 22 -15.87 -1.93 -0.94
CA ASP A 22 -15.21 -3.17 -1.34
C ASP A 22 -13.67 -3.02 -1.27
N PHE A 23 -13.14 -1.90 -1.74
CA PHE A 23 -11.73 -1.56 -1.59
C PHE A 23 -11.30 -1.47 -0.12
N SER A 24 -12.04 -0.72 0.69
CA SER A 24 -11.71 -0.54 2.10
C SER A 24 -11.68 -1.85 2.88
N SER A 25 -12.70 -2.69 2.66
CA SER A 25 -12.90 -3.92 3.41
C SER A 25 -11.97 -5.04 2.95
N ARG A 26 -11.82 -5.26 1.64
CA ARG A 26 -11.09 -6.43 1.11
C ARG A 26 -9.63 -6.14 0.80
N PHE A 27 -9.31 -4.93 0.37
CA PHE A 27 -7.96 -4.55 -0.03
C PHE A 27 -7.18 -3.85 1.07
N LEU A 28 -7.85 -3.00 1.86
CA LEU A 28 -7.21 -2.30 2.98
C LEU A 28 -7.41 -3.01 4.32
N ARG A 29 -8.37 -3.95 4.40
CA ARG A 29 -8.78 -4.62 5.65
C ARG A 29 -9.13 -3.62 6.75
N LYS A 30 -9.85 -2.56 6.39
CA LYS A 30 -10.35 -1.51 7.28
C LYS A 30 -11.87 -1.41 7.19
N SER A 31 -12.46 -0.48 7.93
CA SER A 31 -13.91 -0.25 7.91
C SER A 31 -14.39 0.17 6.50
N PRO A 32 -15.64 -0.10 6.12
CA PRO A 32 -16.21 0.27 4.81
C PRO A 32 -15.99 1.72 4.38
N ARG A 33 -15.96 2.64 5.35
CA ARG A 33 -15.80 4.09 5.12
C ARG A 33 -14.35 4.57 5.16
N TYR A 34 -13.40 3.67 5.37
CA TYR A 34 -12.00 4.04 5.59
C TYR A 34 -11.40 4.76 4.37
N TYR A 35 -11.55 4.21 3.17
CA TYR A 35 -11.02 4.84 1.96
C TYR A 35 -11.70 6.19 1.68
N SER A 36 -13.03 6.28 1.82
CA SER A 36 -13.74 7.55 1.66
C SER A 36 -13.29 8.61 2.65
N MET A 37 -13.01 8.22 3.90
CA MET A 37 -12.46 9.11 4.92
C MET A 37 -11.07 9.58 4.52
N VAL A 38 -10.15 8.66 4.23
CA VAL A 38 -8.77 8.96 3.79
C VAL A 38 -8.76 9.83 2.54
N LYS A 39 -9.70 9.64 1.61
CA LYS A 39 -9.81 10.46 0.40
C LYS A 39 -10.32 11.88 0.69
N ALA A 40 -11.25 12.02 1.63
CA ALA A 40 -11.86 13.30 2.00
C ALA A 40 -11.01 14.12 2.98
N SER A 41 -10.06 13.47 3.65
CA SER A 41 -9.15 14.09 4.61
C SER A 41 -7.72 14.11 4.08
N ASP A 42 -6.89 15.05 4.52
CA ASP A 42 -5.42 14.95 4.35
C ASP A 42 -4.79 13.87 5.27
N HIS A 43 -5.57 12.90 5.73
CA HIS A 43 -5.10 11.86 6.64
C HIS A 43 -4.30 10.81 5.87
N GLU A 44 -3.06 10.59 6.27
CA GLU A 44 -2.25 9.53 5.69
C GLU A 44 -2.86 8.16 5.98
N THR A 45 -2.80 7.28 4.97
CA THR A 45 -3.18 5.88 5.16
C THR A 45 -2.26 5.25 6.21
N SER A 46 -2.78 4.31 7.00
CA SER A 46 -1.96 3.56 7.95
C SER A 46 -0.94 2.66 7.23
N ILE A 47 0.27 2.52 7.76
CA ILE A 47 1.31 1.62 7.21
C ILE A 47 0.77 0.18 7.08
N GLU A 48 0.01 -0.29 8.06
CA GLU A 48 -0.62 -1.62 8.04
C GLU A 48 -1.56 -1.81 6.85
N ALA A 49 -2.42 -0.81 6.57
CA ALA A 49 -3.31 -0.86 5.40
C ALA A 49 -2.52 -0.86 4.09
N MET A 50 -1.41 -0.12 4.02
CA MET A 50 -0.54 -0.13 2.83
C MET A 50 0.18 -1.45 2.64
N ASN A 51 0.66 -2.08 3.72
CA ASN A 51 1.25 -3.43 3.67
C ASN A 51 0.24 -4.46 3.17
N THR A 52 -0.98 -4.40 3.69
CA THR A 52 -2.09 -5.27 3.26
C THR A 52 -2.37 -5.07 1.77
N LEU A 53 -2.45 -3.82 1.32
CA LEU A 53 -2.68 -3.48 -0.08
C LEU A 53 -1.58 -4.01 -1.00
N ALA A 54 -0.31 -3.82 -0.62
CA ALA A 54 0.84 -4.31 -1.38
C ALA A 54 0.79 -5.84 -1.53
N ALA A 55 0.51 -6.57 -0.45
CA ALA A 55 0.38 -8.02 -0.48
C ALA A 55 -0.77 -8.49 -1.40
N ARG A 56 -1.91 -7.79 -1.40
CA ARG A 56 -3.04 -8.10 -2.31
C ARG A 56 -2.69 -7.87 -3.78
N LEU A 57 -1.93 -6.82 -4.09
CA LEU A 57 -1.48 -6.57 -5.46
C LEU A 57 -0.53 -7.66 -5.97
N VAL A 58 0.34 -8.19 -5.11
CA VAL A 58 1.17 -9.36 -5.45
C VAL A 58 0.30 -10.58 -5.77
N GLN A 59 -0.69 -10.87 -4.93
CA GLN A 59 -1.62 -11.99 -5.17
C GLN A 59 -2.38 -11.85 -6.50
N ILE A 60 -2.79 -10.64 -6.86
CA ILE A 60 -3.42 -10.37 -8.17
C ILE A 60 -2.44 -10.67 -9.30
N ALA A 61 -1.22 -10.15 -9.20
CA ALA A 61 -0.22 -10.35 -10.24
C ALA A 61 0.10 -11.83 -10.44
N ASP A 62 0.31 -12.57 -9.35
CA ASP A 62 0.61 -13.99 -9.36
C ASP A 62 -0.56 -14.80 -9.94
N GLY A 63 -1.79 -14.51 -9.50
CA GLY A 63 -2.99 -15.17 -10.01
C GLY A 63 -3.23 -14.95 -11.50
N VAL A 64 -2.86 -13.78 -12.01
CA VAL A 64 -2.95 -13.45 -13.44
C VAL A 64 -1.86 -14.17 -14.25
N GLU A 65 -0.65 -14.34 -13.71
CA GLU A 65 0.43 -15.07 -14.39
C GLU A 65 0.18 -16.57 -14.51
N MET A 66 -0.56 -17.16 -13.58
CA MET A 66 -0.98 -18.57 -13.67
C MET A 66 -1.84 -18.85 -14.92
N VAL A 67 -2.44 -17.84 -15.53
CA VAL A 67 -3.26 -17.95 -16.76
C VAL A 67 -2.40 -17.96 -18.04
N LYS A 68 -1.07 -18.03 -17.94
CA LYS A 68 -0.09 -18.21 -19.06
C LYS A 68 -0.17 -17.18 -20.20
N ASN A 69 -0.76 -16.01 -19.97
CA ASN A 69 -0.62 -14.87 -20.87
C ASN A 69 0.06 -13.74 -20.11
N LYS A 70 1.16 -13.21 -20.66
CA LYS A 70 1.72 -11.94 -20.19
C LYS A 70 0.62 -10.89 -20.27
N ASN A 71 0.06 -10.56 -19.12
CA ASN A 71 -1.07 -9.67 -19.02
C ASN A 71 -0.55 -8.33 -18.47
N PRO A 72 -0.81 -7.21 -19.15
CA PRO A 72 -0.47 -5.87 -18.68
C PRO A 72 -0.91 -5.60 -17.23
N LEU A 73 -2.00 -6.26 -16.79
CA LEU A 73 -2.48 -6.20 -15.42
C LEU A 73 -1.46 -6.73 -14.39
N SER A 74 -0.75 -7.82 -14.69
CA SER A 74 0.26 -8.38 -13.77
C SER A 74 1.43 -7.40 -13.59
N ASP A 75 1.96 -6.89 -14.71
CA ASP A 75 3.09 -5.95 -14.68
C ASP A 75 2.72 -4.67 -13.93
N GLU A 76 1.51 -4.15 -14.17
CA GLU A 76 1.03 -2.93 -13.52
C GLU A 76 0.77 -3.14 -12.02
N ALA A 77 0.18 -4.28 -11.63
CA ALA A 77 -0.01 -4.64 -10.22
C ALA A 77 1.34 -4.78 -9.48
N LYS A 78 2.34 -5.42 -10.10
CA LYS A 78 3.71 -5.53 -9.55
C LYS A 78 4.36 -4.15 -9.36
N ARG A 79 4.18 -3.24 -10.33
CA ARG A 79 4.68 -1.86 -10.23
C ARG A 79 4.04 -1.11 -9.06
N TYR A 80 2.73 -1.21 -8.89
CA TYR A 80 2.04 -0.59 -7.75
C TYR A 80 2.49 -1.19 -6.41
N SER A 81 2.61 -2.51 -6.32
CA SER A 81 3.11 -3.19 -5.13
C SER A 81 4.52 -2.72 -4.74
N LYS A 82 5.45 -2.68 -5.70
CA LYS A 82 6.83 -2.21 -5.48
C LYS A 82 6.86 -0.77 -4.94
N ARG A 83 6.12 0.14 -5.58
CA ARG A 83 6.04 1.55 -5.17
C ARG A 83 5.46 1.70 -3.75
N LEU A 84 4.46 0.91 -3.38
CA LEU A 84 3.91 0.90 -2.02
C LEU A 84 4.96 0.43 -1.00
N SER A 85 5.67 -0.66 -1.30
CA SER A 85 6.74 -1.19 -0.43
C SER A 85 7.87 -0.18 -0.22
N GLU A 86 8.30 0.53 -1.28
CA GLU A 86 9.31 1.59 -1.18
C GLU A 86 8.84 2.75 -0.29
N TYR A 87 7.58 3.16 -0.45
CA TYR A 87 6.99 4.21 0.40
C TYR A 87 6.92 3.79 1.88
N ILE A 88 6.50 2.55 2.14
CA ILE A 88 6.42 2.00 3.50
C ILE A 88 7.81 1.94 4.15
N LEU A 89 8.83 1.52 3.39
CA LEU A 89 10.21 1.49 3.86
C LEU A 89 10.69 2.91 4.22
N MET A 90 10.47 3.89 3.34
CA MET A 90 10.85 5.28 3.59
C MET A 90 10.19 5.83 4.85
N LYS A 91 8.88 5.58 5.05
CA LYS A 91 8.15 6.02 6.25
C LYS A 91 8.60 5.30 7.51
N SER A 92 9.00 4.04 7.41
CA SER A 92 9.52 3.26 8.54
C SER A 92 10.90 3.77 8.98
N LEU A 93 11.76 4.15 8.03
CA LEU A 93 13.07 4.75 8.30
C LEU A 93 12.96 6.15 8.93
N GLN A 94 11.99 6.97 8.48
CA GLN A 94 11.72 8.29 9.08
C GLN A 94 11.17 8.22 10.51
N ARG A 95 10.57 7.08 10.90
CA ARG A 95 10.04 6.86 12.25
C ARG A 95 11.06 6.33 13.25
N GLN A 96 12.29 6.02 12.82
CA GLN A 96 13.39 5.75 13.74
C GLN A 96 14.15 7.05 14.03
N PRO A 97 13.89 7.76 15.16
CA PRO A 97 14.86 8.74 15.63
C PRO A 97 16.12 7.97 16.04
N ASN A 98 17.28 8.43 15.56
CA ASN A 98 18.61 7.95 15.95
C ASN A 98 18.67 7.50 17.43
N THR A 99 18.62 6.20 17.68
CA THR A 99 18.97 5.59 18.98
C THR A 99 20.49 5.39 19.12
N HIS A 100 21.28 6.33 18.58
CA HIS A 100 22.73 6.38 18.72
C HIS A 100 23.17 7.82 18.97
N SER A 101 22.88 8.34 20.17
CA SER A 101 23.50 9.58 20.67
C SER A 101 23.37 9.84 22.18
N LYS A 102 23.15 8.80 23.02
CA LYS A 102 23.08 8.99 24.49
C LYS A 102 23.83 7.95 25.34
N GLU A 103 24.92 7.35 24.85
CA GLU A 103 25.78 6.49 25.68
C GLU A 103 27.27 6.88 25.68
N VAL A 104 27.62 8.12 25.35
CA VAL A 104 29.01 8.62 25.51
C VAL A 104 29.02 9.94 26.27
N GLN A 105 28.48 9.97 27.48
CA GLN A 105 28.72 11.07 28.43
C GLN A 105 28.87 10.63 29.91
N ASN A 106 29.07 9.34 30.20
CA ASN A 106 29.40 8.88 31.55
C ASN A 106 30.74 8.14 31.56
N PHE A 107 31.82 8.86 31.26
CA PHE A 107 33.18 8.51 31.67
C PHE A 107 33.96 9.81 31.86
N ILE A 108 33.73 10.48 32.99
CA ILE A 108 34.70 11.36 33.66
C ILE A 108 34.62 11.03 35.15
#